data_AF-A0A840IEI9-F1
#
_entry.id   AF-A0A840IEI9-F1
#
_cell.length_a   1.000
_cell.length_b   1.000
_cell.length_c   1.000
_cell.angle_alpha   90.00
_cell.angle_beta   90.00
_cell.angle_gamma   90.00
#
_symmetry.space_group_name_H-M   'P 1'
#
loop_
_entity.id
_entity.type
_entity.pdbx_description
1 polymer ?
#
loop_
_entity_poly.entity_id
_entity_poly.type
_entity_poly.pdbx_seq_one_letter_code
_entity_poly.pdbx_strand_id
1 'polypeptide(L)'
;MGRRSRQRDRAERLVAPTTDYADPDGNVLTLRGALTPATRRQYAEVVGGSPLSQEDAWQRAVEFLFERLAVRWTIHDVPIEKQKELLARYRFASQDERRWIRDTLREHLAEWFPDMRAP
;
A
#
# COMPACT_ATOMS: atom_id res chain seq x y z
N MET A 1 -17.43 -40.37 2.73
CA MET A 1 -16.67 -39.54 1.77
C MET A 1 -17.59 -38.47 1.21
N GLY A 2 -17.15 -37.21 1.08
CA GLY A 2 -17.96 -36.16 0.44
C GLY A 2 -18.02 -34.82 1.20
N ARG A 3 -16.88 -34.15 1.39
CA ARG A 3 -16.82 -32.74 1.85
C ARG A 3 -15.68 -31.94 1.19
N ARG A 4 -15.23 -32.32 -0.02
CA ARG A 4 -14.07 -31.68 -0.69
C ARG A 4 -14.42 -30.88 -1.95
N SER A 5 -15.69 -30.56 -2.16
CA SER A 5 -16.12 -29.86 -3.39
C SER A 5 -16.78 -28.49 -3.16
N ARG A 6 -17.12 -28.12 -1.91
CA ARG A 6 -17.79 -26.83 -1.62
C ARG A 6 -16.84 -25.66 -1.33
N GLN A 7 -15.53 -25.89 -1.28
CA GLN A 7 -14.55 -24.84 -0.97
C GLN A 7 -13.92 -24.21 -2.23
N ARG A 8 -14.06 -24.85 -3.40
CA ARG A 8 -13.60 -24.28 -4.69
C ARG A 8 -14.58 -23.28 -5.31
N ASP A 9 -15.81 -23.24 -4.80
CA ASP A 9 -16.91 -22.41 -5.31
C ASP A 9 -17.12 -21.11 -4.50
N ARG A 10 -16.43 -20.97 -3.35
CA ARG A 10 -16.52 -19.78 -2.50
C ARG A 10 -15.53 -18.73 -2.99
N ALA A 11 -15.93 -18.04 -4.06
CA ALA A 11 -15.39 -16.79 -4.56
C ALA A 11 -14.26 -16.90 -5.60
N GLU A 12 -14.66 -16.77 -6.87
CA GLU A 12 -14.27 -15.63 -7.71
C GLU A 12 -14.32 -14.32 -6.89
N ARG A 13 -13.44 -14.24 -5.89
CA ARG A 13 -13.27 -13.11 -4.99
C ARG A 13 -13.03 -11.93 -5.93
N LEU A 14 -13.79 -10.87 -5.75
CA LEU A 14 -13.46 -9.55 -6.26
C LEU A 14 -12.08 -9.18 -5.69
N VAL A 15 -11.01 -9.70 -6.30
CA VAL A 15 -9.63 -9.38 -5.97
C VAL A 15 -9.44 -7.98 -6.51
N ALA A 16 -9.08 -7.06 -5.62
CA ALA A 16 -8.76 -5.71 -6.04
C ALA A 16 -7.67 -5.79 -7.13
N PRO A 17 -7.80 -5.04 -8.24
CA PRO A 17 -6.75 -4.98 -9.24
C PRO A 17 -5.44 -4.56 -8.56
N THR A 18 -4.32 -5.08 -9.04
CA THR A 18 -2.99 -4.74 -8.52
C THR A 18 -2.12 -4.18 -9.63
N THR A 19 -1.27 -3.21 -9.28
CA THR A 19 -0.29 -2.62 -10.19
C THR A 19 1.11 -2.82 -9.61
N ASP A 20 2.04 -3.20 -10.46
CA ASP A 20 3.45 -3.38 -10.12
C ASP A 20 4.25 -2.14 -10.50
N TYR A 21 5.09 -1.66 -9.59
CA TYR A 21 5.99 -0.53 -9.79
C TYR A 21 7.42 -0.99 -9.56
N ALA A 22 8.30 -0.80 -10.54
CA ALA A 22 9.71 -1.15 -10.46
C ALA A 22 10.56 0.07 -10.07
N ASP A 23 11.51 -0.12 -9.16
CA ASP A 23 12.52 0.88 -8.84
C ASP A 23 13.78 0.70 -9.72
N PRO A 24 14.71 1.68 -9.77
CA PRO A 24 15.95 1.60 -10.55
C PRO A 24 16.84 0.38 -10.25
N ASP A 25 16.81 -0.15 -9.03
CA ASP A 25 17.56 -1.33 -8.59
C ASP A 25 16.85 -2.65 -8.94
N GLY A 26 15.67 -2.59 -9.57
CA GLY A 26 14.89 -3.75 -10.01
C GLY A 26 14.01 -4.37 -8.93
N ASN A 27 13.84 -3.73 -7.76
CA ASN A 27 12.85 -4.15 -6.79
C ASN A 27 11.44 -3.77 -7.28
N VAL A 28 10.43 -4.55 -6.89
CA VAL A 28 9.06 -4.40 -7.38
C VAL A 28 8.10 -4.26 -6.21
N LEU A 29 7.40 -3.11 -6.13
CA LEU A 29 6.31 -2.87 -5.20
C LEU A 29 4.98 -3.10 -5.90
N THR A 30 4.18 -4.03 -5.38
CA THR A 30 2.82 -4.29 -5.85
C THR A 30 1.81 -3.60 -4.93
N LEU A 31 0.97 -2.74 -5.51
CA LEU A 31 -0.09 -2.01 -4.81
C LEU A 31 -1.47 -2.46 -5.28
N ARG A 32 -2.47 -2.44 -4.40
CA ARG A 32 -3.87 -2.70 -4.76
C ARG A 32 -4.61 -1.39 -5.13
N GLY A 33 -5.35 -1.42 -6.23
CA GLY A 33 -6.19 -0.32 -6.71
C GLY A 33 -7.56 -0.21 -6.04
N ALA A 34 -7.75 -0.75 -4.82
CA ALA A 34 -9.00 -0.62 -4.09
C ALA A 34 -8.82 -0.36 -2.59
N LEU A 35 -9.56 0.64 -2.10
CA LEU A 35 -9.69 1.00 -0.69
C LEU A 35 -11.16 1.19 -0.33
N THR A 36 -11.55 0.71 0.85
CA THR A 36 -12.91 0.90 1.35
C THR A 36 -13.18 2.39 1.66
N PRO A 37 -14.44 2.86 1.58
CA PRO A 37 -14.77 4.24 1.96
C PRO A 37 -14.34 4.60 3.40
N ALA A 38 -14.42 3.64 4.32
CA ALA A 38 -13.96 3.83 5.70
C ALA A 38 -12.43 4.08 5.76
N THR A 39 -11.64 3.34 5.00
CA THR A 39 -10.18 3.54 4.92
C THR A 39 -9.82 4.89 4.31
N ARG A 40 -10.56 5.34 3.29
CA ARG A 40 -10.34 6.67 2.68
C ARG A 40 -10.63 7.81 3.67
N ARG A 41 -11.70 7.67 4.48
CA ARG A 41 -12.02 8.65 5.56
C ARG A 41 -10.93 8.70 6.62
N GLN A 42 -10.46 7.54 7.10
CA GLN A 42 -9.36 7.48 8.06
C GLN A 42 -8.09 8.14 7.52
N TYR A 43 -7.77 7.91 6.24
CA TYR A 43 -6.64 8.58 5.60
C TYR A 43 -6.80 10.10 5.60
N ALA A 44 -8.00 10.62 5.29
CA ALA A 44 -8.28 12.06 5.31
C ALA A 44 -8.05 12.69 6.69
N GLU A 45 -8.37 11.97 7.78
CA GLU A 45 -8.10 12.40 9.15
C GLU A 45 -6.60 12.42 9.45
N VAL A 46 -5.87 11.37 9.03
CA VAL A 46 -4.41 11.26 9.24
C VAL A 46 -3.64 12.35 8.50
N VAL A 47 -3.95 12.58 7.22
CA VAL A 47 -3.29 13.62 6.40
C VAL A 47 -3.75 15.04 6.78
N GLY A 48 -4.95 15.17 7.35
CA GLY A 48 -5.49 16.43 7.85
C GLY A 48 -4.69 16.97 9.05
N GLY A 49 -4.34 16.07 9.99
CA GLY A 49 -3.42 16.34 11.09
C GLY A 49 -3.74 17.58 11.96
N SER A 50 -2.83 17.88 12.89
CA SER A 50 -2.80 19.17 13.59
C SER A 50 -1.81 20.11 12.89
N PRO A 51 -2.11 21.42 12.75
CA PRO A 51 -1.20 22.38 12.12
C PRO A 51 0.20 22.44 12.73
N LEU A 52 0.34 22.06 14.00
CA LEU A 52 1.59 22.06 14.76
C LEU A 52 2.45 20.79 14.57
N SER A 53 1.98 19.82 13.79
CA SER A 53 2.65 18.51 13.61
C SER A 53 2.57 18.00 12.17
N GLN A 54 2.62 18.90 11.19
CA GLN A 54 2.42 18.53 9.78
C GLN A 54 3.45 17.51 9.25
N GLU A 55 4.74 17.64 9.60
CA GLU A 55 5.76 16.67 9.15
C GLU A 55 5.50 15.26 9.70
N ASP A 56 5.11 15.17 10.98
CA ASP A 56 4.77 13.90 11.64
C ASP A 56 3.44 13.32 11.10
N ALA A 57 2.44 14.16 10.85
CA ALA A 57 1.19 13.78 10.18
C ALA A 57 1.45 13.25 8.77
N TRP A 58 2.35 13.89 8.04
CA TRP A 58 2.75 13.50 6.70
C TRP A 58 3.44 12.12 6.67
N GLN A 59 4.40 11.89 7.56
CA GLN A 59 5.05 10.57 7.70
C GLN A 59 4.04 9.47 8.06
N ARG A 60 3.11 9.76 8.97
CA ARG A 60 2.03 8.82 9.33
C ARG A 60 1.08 8.55 8.17
N ALA A 61 0.80 9.54 7.34
CA ALA A 61 -0.06 9.39 6.16
C ALA A 61 0.57 8.44 5.14
N VAL A 62 1.87 8.59 4.86
CA VAL A 62 2.61 7.69 3.96
C VAL A 62 2.63 6.27 4.51
N GLU A 63 2.94 6.10 5.80
CA GLU A 63 2.96 4.78 6.43
C GLU A 63 1.58 4.11 6.41
N PHE A 64 0.52 4.87 6.69
CA PHE A 64 -0.86 4.39 6.61
C PHE A 64 -1.21 3.92 5.20
N LEU A 65 -0.88 4.71 4.17
CA LEU A 65 -1.13 4.33 2.79
C LEU A 65 -0.37 3.06 2.42
N PHE A 66 0.92 2.99 2.76
CA PHE A 66 1.75 1.81 2.51
C PHE A 66 1.14 0.57 3.16
N GLU A 67 0.72 0.65 4.43
CA GLU A 67 0.09 -0.47 5.14
C GLU A 67 -1.23 -0.92 4.48
N ARG A 68 -1.99 -0.01 3.89
CA ARG A 68 -3.29 -0.33 3.28
C ARG A 68 -3.19 -0.81 1.83
N LEU A 69 -2.22 -0.28 1.09
CA LEU A 69 -2.10 -0.49 -0.36
C LEU A 69 -1.10 -1.58 -0.73
N ALA A 70 0.04 -1.67 -0.04
CA ALA A 70 1.08 -2.64 -0.39
C ALA A 70 0.62 -4.07 -0.14
N VAL A 71 0.75 -4.91 -1.16
CA VAL A 71 0.41 -6.35 -1.08
C VAL A 71 1.61 -7.25 -1.27
N ARG A 72 2.66 -6.75 -1.92
CA ARG A 72 3.92 -7.45 -2.12
C ARG A 72 5.04 -6.44 -2.36
N TRP A 73 6.22 -6.73 -1.85
CA TRP A 73 7.44 -6.03 -2.20
C TRP A 73 8.54 -7.06 -2.44
N THR A 74 9.01 -7.16 -3.67
CA THR A 74 10.10 -8.06 -4.07
C THR A 74 11.39 -7.28 -4.08
N ILE A 75 12.35 -7.68 -3.25
CA ILE A 75 13.66 -7.04 -3.15
C ILE A 75 14.73 -8.09 -3.43
N HIS A 76 15.59 -7.84 -4.42
CA HIS A 76 16.60 -8.82 -4.87
C HIS A 76 16.01 -10.24 -5.04
N ASP A 77 14.90 -10.34 -5.78
CA ASP A 77 14.15 -11.60 -6.03
C ASP A 77 13.52 -12.27 -4.79
N VAL A 78 13.54 -11.63 -3.63
CA VAL A 78 12.89 -12.13 -2.41
C VAL A 78 11.56 -11.42 -2.18
N PRO A 79 10.41 -12.11 -2.34
CA PRO A 79 9.09 -11.51 -2.12
C PRO A 79 8.74 -11.41 -0.63
N ILE A 80 8.26 -10.24 -0.22
CA ILE A 80 7.66 -9.98 1.10
C ILE A 80 6.17 -9.71 0.90
N GLU A 81 5.31 -10.53 1.51
CA GLU A 81 3.85 -10.45 1.31
C GLU A 81 3.07 -10.26 2.61
N LYS A 82 3.64 -10.62 3.76
CA LYS A 82 2.93 -10.41 5.03
C LYS A 82 2.96 -8.93 5.39
N GLN A 83 1.79 -8.38 5.72
CA GLN A 83 1.66 -6.96 6.01
C GLN A 83 2.61 -6.44 7.10
N LYS A 84 2.80 -7.22 8.17
CA LYS A 84 3.73 -6.86 9.26
C LYS A 84 5.19 -6.81 8.78
N GLU A 85 5.58 -7.73 7.91
CA GLU A 85 6.94 -7.78 7.34
C GLU A 85 7.13 -6.65 6.33
N LEU A 86 6.13 -6.36 5.48
CA LEU A 86 6.11 -5.20 4.59
C LEU A 86 6.33 -3.90 5.36
N LEU A 87 5.52 -3.67 6.41
CA LEU A 87 5.60 -2.46 7.21
C LEU A 87 6.95 -2.34 7.94
N ALA A 88 7.44 -3.44 8.50
CA ALA A 88 8.77 -3.47 9.11
C ALA A 88 9.85 -3.11 8.08
N ARG A 89 9.81 -3.70 6.87
CA ARG A 89 10.78 -3.42 5.81
C ARG A 89 10.73 -1.96 5.34
N TYR A 90 9.54 -1.37 5.23
CA TYR A 90 9.38 0.06 4.96
C TYR A 90 10.03 0.92 6.06
N ARG A 91 9.84 0.58 7.33
CA ARG A 91 10.45 1.31 8.44
C ARG A 91 11.97 1.19 8.49
N PHE A 92 12.55 0.10 7.98
CA PHE A 92 14.00 -0.06 7.83
C PHE A 92 14.54 0.42 6.47
N ALA A 93 13.66 0.91 5.58
CA ALA A 93 14.06 1.34 4.25
C ALA A 93 14.96 2.58 4.30
N SER A 94 15.88 2.66 3.33
CA SER A 94 16.77 3.79 3.13
C SER A 94 15.98 5.07 2.78
N GLN A 95 16.63 6.23 2.83
CA GLN A 95 15.98 7.48 2.43
C GLN A 95 15.58 7.47 0.95
N ASP A 96 16.40 6.87 0.09
CA ASP A 96 16.15 6.74 -1.34
C ASP A 96 14.96 5.83 -1.63
N GLU A 97 14.89 4.68 -0.94
CA GLU A 97 13.75 3.76 -1.03
C GLU A 97 12.46 4.43 -0.54
N ARG A 98 12.50 5.12 0.61
CA ARG A 98 11.33 5.84 1.15
C ARG A 98 10.83 6.92 0.20
N ARG A 99 11.76 7.64 -0.45
CA ARG A 99 11.42 8.66 -1.46
C ARG A 99 10.75 8.01 -2.66
N TRP A 100 11.31 6.93 -3.20
CA TRP A 100 10.72 6.19 -4.32
C TRP A 100 9.33 5.63 -3.97
N ILE A 101 9.16 5.05 -2.78
CA ILE A 101 7.86 4.55 -2.30
C ILE A 101 6.83 5.68 -2.22
N ARG A 102 7.21 6.84 -1.68
CA ARG A 102 6.32 7.99 -1.64
C ARG A 102 5.87 8.39 -3.04
N ASP A 103 6.81 8.54 -3.97
CA ASP A 103 6.51 9.00 -5.32
C ASP A 103 5.61 7.98 -6.04
N THR A 104 5.86 6.68 -5.84
CA THR A 104 5.00 5.59 -6.29
C THR A 104 3.59 5.65 -5.69
N LEU A 105 3.46 5.92 -4.39
CA LEU A 105 2.15 6.07 -3.74
C LEU A 105 1.38 7.28 -4.29
N ARG A 106 2.07 8.38 -4.61
CA ARG A 106 1.44 9.57 -5.23
C ARG A 106 0.92 9.26 -6.61
N GLU A 107 1.72 8.59 -7.44
CA GLU A 107 1.32 8.14 -8.77
C GLU A 107 0.11 7.20 -8.69
N HIS A 108 0.17 6.19 -7.82
CA HIS A 108 -0.91 5.22 -7.65
C HIS A 108 -2.20 5.87 -7.15
N LEU A 109 -2.12 6.84 -6.23
CA LEU A 109 -3.29 7.60 -5.79
C LEU A 109 -3.89 8.44 -6.92
N ALA A 110 -3.07 9.10 -7.74
CA ALA A 110 -3.57 9.90 -8.85
C ALA A 110 -4.34 9.05 -9.88
N GLU A 111 -3.90 7.81 -10.12
CA GLU A 111 -4.54 6.88 -11.05
C GLU A 111 -5.81 6.23 -10.46
N TRP A 112 -5.73 5.68 -9.24
CA TRP A 112 -6.79 4.83 -8.68
C TRP A 112 -7.74 5.55 -7.73
N PHE A 113 -7.32 6.70 -7.19
CA PHE A 113 -8.01 7.42 -6.12
C PHE A 113 -7.93 8.95 -6.30
N PRO A 114 -8.36 9.51 -7.45
CA PRO A 114 -8.16 10.93 -7.78
C PRO A 114 -8.79 11.91 -6.77
N ASP A 115 -9.79 11.48 -6.00
CA ASP A 115 -10.43 12.27 -4.96
C ASP A 115 -9.64 12.32 -3.63
N MET A 116 -8.58 11.52 -3.48
CA MET A 116 -7.76 11.47 -2.27
C MET A 116 -6.60 12.46 -2.36
N ARG A 117 -6.34 13.18 -1.26
CA ARG A 117 -5.17 14.07 -1.16
C ARG A 117 -3.87 13.26 -1.23
N ALA A 118 -2.99 13.57 -2.17
CA ALA A 118 -1.67 12.96 -2.23
C ALA A 118 -0.84 13.33 -0.97
N PRO A 119 -0.06 12.39 -0.41
CA PRO A 119 0.82 12.68 0.72
C PRO A 119 1.95 13.61 0.26
#